data_AF-A0A0B1SCJ6-F1
#
_entry.id   AF-A0A0B1SCJ6-F1
#
_cell.length_a   1.000
_cell.length_b   1.000
_cell.length_c   1.000
_cell.angle_alpha   90.00
_cell.angle_beta   90.00
_cell.angle_gamma   90.00
#
_symmetry.space_group_name_H-M   'P 1'
#
loop_
_entity.id
_entity.type
_entity.pdbx_description
1 polymer ?
#
loop_
_entity_poly.entity_id
_entity_poly.type
_entity_poly.pdbx_seq_one_letter_code
_entity_poly.pdbx_strand_id
1 'polypeptide(L)' 'MSDPGPESNYKSLLLAEETTCREAIEILLSMNRKEPEGDYALFLTAPEGEAQIPSEVSLVPIAVMCQPYHKIVIRQVDSL' A
#
# COMPACT_ATOMS: atom_id res chain seq x y z
N MET A 1 13.56 13.31 -25.05
CA MET A 1 12.66 13.25 -23.87
C MET A 1 13.31 12.29 -22.91
N SER A 2 13.76 12.79 -21.77
CA SER A 2 14.50 11.99 -20.79
C SER A 2 13.53 11.01 -20.14
N ASP A 3 13.83 9.73 -20.25
CA ASP A 3 13.21 8.64 -19.50
C ASP A 3 13.24 9.01 -18.01
N PRO A 4 12.11 9.11 -17.29
CA PRO A 4 12.18 9.34 -15.85
C PRO A 4 12.92 8.14 -15.25
N GLY A 5 14.14 8.37 -14.76
CA GLY A 5 14.91 7.36 -14.04
C GLY A 5 14.07 6.77 -12.90
N PRO A 6 14.42 5.58 -12.38
CA PRO A 6 13.55 4.81 -11.50
C PRO A 6 13.25 5.63 -10.25
N GLU A 7 12.11 6.32 -10.24
CA GLU A 7 11.55 6.82 -9.01
C GLU A 7 11.39 5.58 -8.13
N SER A 8 11.99 5.63 -6.93
CA SER A 8 11.83 4.52 -6.00
C SER A 8 10.33 4.37 -5.73
N ASN A 9 9.73 3.34 -6.30
CA ASN A 9 8.31 3.01 -6.13
C ASN A 9 7.99 2.52 -4.70
N TYR A 10 8.94 2.63 -3.77
CA TYR A 10 8.79 2.31 -2.36
C TYR A 10 8.63 3.61 -1.56
N LYS A 11 7.65 3.62 -0.67
CA LYS A 11 7.44 4.70 0.31
C LYS A 11 7.52 4.10 1.71
N SER A 12 8.18 4.82 2.61
CA SER A 12 8.21 4.48 4.03
C SER A 12 7.13 5.29 4.75
N LEU A 13 6.33 4.60 5.55
CA LEU A 13 5.31 5.21 6.40
C LEU A 13 5.71 5.03 7.87
N LEU A 14 5.46 6.05 8.68
CA LEU A 14 5.39 5.90 10.12
C LEU A 14 3.94 5.59 10.48
N LEU A 15 3.71 4.46 11.15
CA LEU A 15 2.37 3.99 11.51
C LEU A 15 2.20 4.03 13.02
N ALA A 16 1.07 4.54 13.48
CA ALA A 16 0.58 4.26 14.84
C ALA A 16 0.03 2.82 14.89
N GLU A 17 0.00 2.22 16.09
CA GLU A 17 -0.43 0.83 16.30
C GLU A 17 -1.83 0.53 15.71
N GLU A 18 -2.75 1.51 15.78
CA GLU A 18 -4.12 1.39 15.29
C GLU A 18 -4.31 1.89 13.85
N THR A 19 -3.23 2.24 13.14
CA THR A 19 -3.37 2.76 11.76
C THR A 19 -3.94 1.67 10.86
N THR A 20 -5.16 1.88 10.41
CA THR A 20 -5.88 0.97 9.51
C THR A 20 -5.28 0.99 8.11
N CYS A 21 -5.55 -0.05 7.33
CA CYS A 21 -5.14 -0.09 5.94
C CYS A 21 -5.79 1.03 5.12
N ARG A 22 -7.03 1.41 5.43
CA ARG A 22 -7.72 2.58 4.87
C ARG A 22 -6.97 3.88 5.13
N GLU A 23 -6.62 4.16 6.38
CA GLU A 23 -5.86 5.37 6.73
C GLU A 23 -4.46 5.38 6.07
N ALA A 24 -3.79 4.22 6.01
CA ALA A 24 -2.50 4.11 5.34
C ALA A 24 -2.58 4.42 3.83
N ILE A 25 -3.67 4.00 3.17
CA ILE A 25 -3.95 4.36 1.76
C ILE A 25 -4.12 5.88 1.63
N GLU A 26 -4.93 6.50 2.48
CA GLU A 26 -5.17 7.95 2.44
C GLU A 26 -3.87 8.74 2.63
N ILE A 27 -3.01 8.31 3.57
CA ILE A 27 -1.68 8.90 3.78
C ILE A 27 -0.82 8.76 2.52
N LEU A 28 -0.77 7.58 1.90
CA LEU A 28 0.01 7.32 0.68
C LEU A 28 -0.47 8.15 -0.51
N LEU A 29 -1.78 8.29 -0.69
CA LEU A 29 -2.35 9.10 -1.77
C LEU A 29 -2.02 10.59 -1.56
N SER A 30 -2.15 11.08 -0.32
CA SER A 30 -1.75 12.44 0.07
C SER A 30 -0.25 12.70 -0.19
N MET A 31 0.63 11.78 0.20
CA MET A 31 2.07 11.89 -0.04
C MET A 31 2.43 11.93 -1.52
N ASN A 32 1.66 11.25 -2.38
CA ASN A 32 1.88 11.23 -3.82
C ASN A 32 1.15 12.36 -4.57
N ARG A 33 0.46 13.26 -3.85
CA ARG A 33 -0.37 14.34 -4.43
C ARG A 33 -1.34 13.82 -5.49
N LYS A 34 -1.81 12.59 -5.31
CA LYS A 34 -2.82 11.98 -6.17
C LYS A 34 -4.19 12.31 -5.60
N GLU A 35 -5.05 12.91 -6.42
CA GLU A 35 -6.47 12.91 -6.08
C GLU A 35 -6.98 11.46 -6.17
N PRO A 36 -7.91 11.05 -5.29
CA PRO A 36 -8.49 9.72 -5.32
C PRO A 36 -9.42 9.58 -6.53
N GLU A 37 -8.84 9.43 -7.72
CA GLU A 37 -9.54 9.13 -8.98
C GLU A 37 -9.94 7.64 -9.06
N GLY A 38 -10.43 7.07 -7.96
CA GLY A 38 -10.84 5.67 -7.84
C GLY A 38 -10.57 5.06 -6.48
N ASP A 39 -11.02 3.83 -6.30
CA ASP A 39 -10.79 3.05 -5.08
C ASP A 39 -9.38 2.46 -5.08
N TYR A 40 -8.77 2.39 -3.91
CA TYR A 40 -7.44 1.83 -3.72
C TYR A 40 -7.46 0.74 -2.66
N ALA A 41 -6.60 -0.26 -2.83
CA ALA A 41 -6.44 -1.36 -1.89
C ALA A 41 -4.97 -1.69 -1.67
N LEU A 42 -4.67 -2.22 -0.47
CA LEU A 42 -3.36 -2.79 -0.16
C LEU A 42 -3.39 -4.29 -0.44
N PHE A 43 -2.29 -4.80 -1.00
CA PHE A 43 -2.07 -6.22 -1.27
C PHE A 43 -0.80 -6.68 -0.58
N LEU A 44 -0.86 -7.84 0.05
CA LEU A 44 0.33 -8.59 0.45
C LEU A 44 0.73 -9.47 -0.73
N THR A 45 1.94 -9.25 -1.27
CA THR A 45 2.47 -10.01 -2.41
C THR A 45 3.65 -10.86 -1.97
N ALA A 46 3.70 -12.09 -2.44
CA ALA A 46 4.77 -13.07 -2.27
C ALA A 46 5.05 -13.77 -3.62
N PRO A 47 6.15 -14.53 -3.76
CA PRO A 47 6.41 -15.33 -4.97
C PRO A 47 5.27 -16.30 -5.32
N GLU A 48 4.54 -16.78 -4.32
CA GLU A 48 3.49 -17.79 -4.45
C GLU A 48 2.14 -17.18 -4.87
N GLY A 49 1.98 -15.87 -4.76
CA GLY A 49 0.75 -15.17 -5.11
C GLY A 49 0.55 -13.88 -4.33
N GLU A 50 -0.65 -13.34 -4.42
CA GLU A 50 -1.04 -12.12 -3.73
C GLU A 50 -2.43 -12.23 -3.13
N ALA A 51 -2.65 -11.50 -2.05
CA ALA A 51 -3.94 -11.39 -1.40
C ALA A 51 -4.22 -9.93 -1.04
N GLN A 52 -5.46 -9.49 -1.24
CA GLN A 52 -5.92 -8.18 -0.78
C GLN A 52 -6.00 -8.18 0.75
N ILE A 53 -5.52 -7.09 1.35
CA ILE A 53 -5.62 -6.84 2.78
C ILE A 53 -6.96 -6.12 3.04
N PRO A 54 -7.79 -6.58 3.99
CA PRO A 54 -9.02 -5.88 4.37
C PRO A 54 -8.75 -4.43 4.78
N SER A 55 -9.60 -3.47 4.37
CA SER A 55 -9.36 -2.05 4.61
C SER A 55 -9.44 -1.64 6.08
N GLU A 56 -10.27 -2.32 6.87
CA GLU A 56 -10.60 -1.94 8.25
C GLU A 56 -9.64 -2.50 9.31
N VAL A 57 -8.65 -3.32 8.93
CA VAL A 57 -7.70 -3.89 9.89
C VAL A 57 -6.47 -3.00 10.04
N SER A 58 -5.85 -3.01 11.23
CA SER A 58 -4.56 -2.36 11.45
C SER A 58 -3.48 -2.97 10.54
N LEU A 59 -2.69 -2.09 9.92
CA LEU A 59 -1.58 -2.46 9.04
C LEU A 59 -0.36 -2.95 9.84
N VAL A 60 -0.20 -2.53 11.09
CA VAL A 60 1.00 -2.80 11.90
C VAL A 60 1.21 -4.30 12.14
N PRO A 61 0.23 -5.10 12.62
CA PRO A 61 0.42 -6.54 12.80
C PRO A 61 0.82 -7.25 11.50
N ILE A 62 0.26 -6.82 10.37
CA ILE A 62 0.58 -7.40 9.05
C ILE A 62 2.03 -7.10 8.68
N ALA A 63 2.47 -5.86 8.85
CA ALA A 63 3.84 -5.46 8.58
C ALA A 63 4.85 -6.21 9.47
N VAL A 64 4.53 -6.43 10.75
CA VAL A 64 5.38 -7.17 11.69
C VAL A 64 5.50 -8.66 11.32
N MET A 65 4.43 -9.26 10.77
CA MET A 65 4.43 -10.66 10.33
C MET A 65 5.07 -10.87 8.94
N CYS A 66 5.40 -9.79 8.22
CA CYS A 66 6.00 -9.89 6.89
C CYS A 66 7.36 -10.59 6.92
N GLN A 67 7.57 -11.48 5.95
CA GLN A 67 8.85 -12.13 5.70
C GLN A 67 9.65 -11.29 4.70
N PRO A 68 10.97 -11.49 4.54
CA PRO A 68 11.81 -10.67 3.66
C PRO A 68 11.37 -10.62 2.19
N TYR A 69 10.66 -11.66 1.72
CA TYR A 69 10.13 -11.75 0.35
C TYR A 69 8.72 -11.17 0.21
N HIS A 70 8.05 -10.81 1.30
CA HIS A 70 6.76 -10.14 1.27
C HIS A 70 6.93 -8.67 0.88
N LYS A 71 5.94 -8.16 0.15
CA LYS A 71 5.78 -6.73 -0.10
C LYS A 71 4.34 -6.32 0.12
N ILE A 72 4.15 -5.12 0.64
CA ILE A 72 2.85 -4.48 0.74
C ILE A 72 2.75 -3.47 -0.41
N VAL A 73 1.78 -3.67 -1.29
CA VAL A 73 1.63 -2.91 -2.53
C VAL A 73 0.28 -2.22 -2.53
N ILE A 74 0.27 -0.92 -2.83
CA ILE A 74 -0.96 -0.17 -3.08
C ILE A 74 -1.31 -0.24 -4.57
N ARG A 75 -2.59 -0.52 -4.89
CA ARG A 75 -3.10 -0.53 -6.26
C ARG A 75 -4.47 0.13 -6.33
N GLN A 76 -4.74 0.78 -7.46
CA GLN A 76 -6.09 1.17 -7.81
C GLN A 76 -6.89 -0.09 -8.14
N VAL A 77 -8.14 -0.13 -7.70
CA VAL A 77 -9.10 -1.20 -8.00
C VAL A 77 -10.32 -0.58 -8.65
N ASP A 78 -10.96 -1.33 -9.54
CA ASP A 78 -12.21 -0.90 -10.16
C ASP A 78 -13.31 -0.93 -9.10
N SER A 79 -14.06 0.17 -8.98
CA SER A 79 -15.29 0.21 -8.19
C SER A 79 -16.29 -0.74 -8.87
N LEU A 80 -16.73 -1.79 -8.14
CA LEU A 80 -17.77 -2.73 -8.61
C LEU A 80 -19.12 -2.03 -8.81
#